data_AF-A0A922I0P8-F1
#
_entry.id   AF-A0A922I0P8-F1
#
_cell.length_a   1.000
_cell.length_b   1.000
_cell.length_c   1.000
_cell.angle_alpha   90.00
_cell.angle_beta   90.00
_cell.angle_gamma   90.00
#
_symmetry.space_group_name_H-M   'P 1'
#
loop_
_entity.id
_entity.type
_entity.pdbx_description
1 polymer ?
#
loop_
_entity_poly.entity_id
_entity_poly.type
_entity_poly.pdbx_seq_one_letter_code
_entity_poly.pdbx_strand_id
1 'polypeptide(L)'
;MPGGRRGLVAPQNTFLENIIRRYNSLPDCSFLLANAQIVDYPIVYCSESFCRISGYNRAEVMQKSCRCTFMYGEMTDKQTISRIEQVLDNHVIEQFEILLYKKTQQR
;
A
#
# COMPACT_ATOMS: atom_id res chain seq x y z
N MET A 1 -32.75 -9.48 39.06
CA MET A 1 -32.48 -9.63 37.62
C MET A 1 -30.98 -9.56 37.39
N PRO A 2 -30.31 -10.52 36.72
CA PRO A 2 -28.94 -10.34 36.28
C PRO A 2 -28.92 -10.14 34.75
N GLY A 3 -28.92 -8.89 34.29
CA GLY A 3 -28.71 -8.55 32.88
C GLY A 3 -27.23 -8.32 32.62
N GLY A 4 -26.62 -9.21 31.84
CA GLY A 4 -25.17 -9.35 31.66
C GLY A 4 -24.42 -8.08 31.24
N ARG A 5 -23.21 -7.93 31.79
CA ARG A 5 -22.20 -6.97 31.32
C ARG A 5 -21.89 -7.28 29.85
N ARG A 6 -22.39 -6.48 28.92
CA ARG A 6 -21.92 -6.48 27.53
C ARG A 6 -20.42 -6.18 27.59
N GLY A 7 -19.59 -7.13 27.14
CA GLY A 7 -18.15 -6.94 27.07
C GLY A 7 -17.82 -5.69 26.26
N LEU A 8 -16.75 -4.99 26.65
CA LEU A 8 -16.18 -3.91 25.86
C LEU A 8 -15.65 -4.54 24.56
N VAL A 9 -16.43 -4.45 23.49
CA VAL A 9 -15.93 -4.74 22.14
C VAL A 9 -15.04 -3.55 21.78
N ALA A 10 -13.73 -3.77 21.76
CA ALA A 10 -12.81 -2.79 21.19
C ALA A 10 -13.29 -2.46 19.76
N PRO A 11 -13.40 -1.19 19.36
CA PRO A 11 -13.84 -0.84 18.02
C PRO A 11 -12.94 -1.56 17.01
N GLN A 12 -13.53 -2.25 16.03
CA GLN A 12 -12.75 -2.75 14.89
C GLN A 12 -11.91 -1.58 14.34
N ASN A 13 -10.63 -1.80 14.05
CA ASN A 13 -9.67 -0.78 13.62
C ASN A 13 -10.22 0.15 12.52
N THR A 14 -10.94 1.21 12.92
CA THR A 14 -11.75 2.03 12.00
C THR A 14 -10.88 2.90 11.11
N PHE A 15 -9.64 3.19 11.53
CA PHE A 15 -8.76 4.08 10.78
C PHE A 15 -8.45 3.54 9.38
N LEU A 16 -7.96 2.29 9.30
CA LEU A 16 -7.68 1.65 8.01
C LEU A 16 -8.95 1.46 7.20
N GLU A 17 -10.05 1.03 7.83
CA GLU A 17 -11.33 0.87 7.13
C GLU A 17 -11.86 2.20 6.58
N ASN A 18 -11.73 3.30 7.31
CA ASN A 18 -12.18 4.62 6.87
C ASN A 18 -11.36 5.09 5.66
N ILE A 19 -10.05 4.88 5.67
CA ILE A 19 -9.18 5.16 4.52
C ILE A 19 -9.64 4.31 3.33
N ILE A 20 -9.76 3.00 3.53
CA ILE A 20 -10.16 2.06 2.47
C ILE A 20 -11.51 2.46 1.86
N ARG A 21 -12.54 2.69 2.68
CA ARG A 21 -13.88 3.09 2.21
C ARG A 21 -13.84 4.40 1.45
N ARG A 22 -13.15 5.42 1.99
CA ARG A 22 -13.08 6.74 1.38
C ARG A 22 -12.41 6.68 0.01
N TYR A 23 -11.24 6.06 -0.10
CA TYR A 23 -10.48 6.06 -1.35
C TYR A 23 -10.99 5.04 -2.37
N ASN A 24 -11.59 3.92 -1.95
CA ASN A 24 -12.23 3.00 -2.90
C ASN A 24 -13.48 3.61 -3.56
N SER A 25 -14.14 4.57 -2.92
CA SER A 25 -15.29 5.28 -3.53
C SER A 25 -14.89 6.31 -4.58
N LEU A 26 -13.60 6.65 -4.68
CA LEU A 26 -13.11 7.62 -5.65
C LEU A 26 -12.86 6.94 -7.00
N PRO A 27 -13.44 7.46 -8.10
CA PRO A 27 -13.10 6.98 -9.43
C PRO A 27 -11.60 7.19 -9.69
N ASP A 28 -10.99 6.23 -10.36
CA ASP A 28 -9.57 6.24 -10.77
C ASP A 28 -8.53 6.33 -9.64
N CYS A 29 -8.93 6.09 -8.39
CA CYS A 29 -7.98 6.06 -7.28
C CYS A 29 -7.28 4.69 -7.18
N SER A 30 -5.95 4.71 -7.27
CA SER A 30 -5.07 3.56 -7.06
C SER A 30 -4.12 3.85 -5.90
N PHE A 31 -4.10 2.99 -4.88
CA PHE A 31 -3.30 3.23 -3.67
C PHE A 31 -2.89 1.93 -2.96
N LEU A 32 -1.85 2.05 -2.14
CA LEU A 32 -1.33 1.04 -1.23
C LEU A 32 -1.32 1.61 0.18
N LEU A 33 -1.50 0.75 1.19
CA LEU A 33 -1.23 1.07 2.58
C LEU A 33 -0.19 0.09 3.10
N ALA A 34 0.76 0.58 3.87
CA ALA A 34 1.82 -0.22 4.47
C ALA A 34 2.03 0.13 5.93
N ASN A 35 2.64 -0.81 6.64
CA ASN A 35 2.99 -0.61 8.04
C ASN A 35 4.35 0.09 8.15
N ALA A 36 4.34 1.37 8.49
CA ALA A 36 5.56 2.19 8.66
C ALA A 36 6.44 1.76 9.85
N GLN A 37 5.93 0.93 10.77
CA GLN A 37 6.65 0.50 11.98
C GLN A 37 7.37 -0.85 11.83
N ILE A 38 7.18 -1.54 10.71
CA ILE A 38 7.83 -2.83 10.44
C ILE A 38 8.93 -2.59 9.39
N VAL A 39 10.05 -3.31 9.54
CA VAL A 39 11.15 -3.34 8.58
C VAL A 39 10.61 -3.62 7.18
N ASP A 40 11.19 -2.94 6.19
CA ASP A 40 10.78 -2.97 4.79
C ASP A 40 9.39 -2.40 4.47
N TYR A 41 8.65 -1.86 5.44
CA TYR A 41 7.33 -1.25 5.22
C TYR A 41 6.37 -2.18 4.45
N PRO A 42 6.00 -3.32 5.04
CA PRO A 42 5.18 -4.32 4.36
C PRO A 42 3.79 -3.76 4.04
N ILE A 43 3.30 -4.08 2.84
CA ILE A 43 1.96 -3.70 2.39
C ILE A 43 0.92 -4.46 3.20
N VAL A 44 0.00 -3.72 3.82
CA VAL A 44 -1.14 -4.25 4.58
C VAL A 44 -2.46 -4.12 3.83
N TYR A 45 -2.51 -3.32 2.76
CA TYR A 45 -3.65 -3.23 1.86
C TYR A 45 -3.22 -2.72 0.49
N CYS A 46 -3.83 -3.26 -0.57
CA CYS A 46 -3.76 -2.71 -1.91
C CYS A 46 -5.16 -2.49 -2.48
N SER A 47 -5.38 -1.43 -3.24
CA SER A 47 -6.65 -1.24 -3.94
C SER A 47 -6.78 -2.19 -5.13
N GLU A 48 -8.02 -2.49 -5.54
CA GLU A 48 -8.28 -3.33 -6.72
C GLU A 48 -7.75 -2.68 -8.01
N SER A 49 -7.89 -1.34 -8.11
CA SER A 49 -7.33 -0.55 -9.20
C SER A 49 -5.82 -0.75 -9.34
N PHE A 50 -5.09 -0.79 -8.22
CA PHE A 50 -3.65 -1.03 -8.23
C PHE A 50 -3.32 -2.41 -8.81
N CYS A 51 -4.00 -3.47 -8.36
CA CYS A 51 -3.81 -4.82 -8.88
C CYS A 51 -4.07 -4.88 -10.40
N ARG A 52 -5.15 -4.24 -10.85
CA ARG A 52 -5.53 -4.18 -12.27
C ARG A 52 -4.47 -3.51 -13.15
N ILE A 53 -3.96 -2.35 -12.73
CA ILE A 53 -3.00 -1.59 -13.56
C ILE A 53 -1.59 -2.19 -13.49
N SER A 54 -1.19 -2.74 -12.35
CA SER A 54 0.15 -3.30 -12.14
C SER A 54 0.29 -4.71 -12.70
N GLY A 55 -0.81 -5.45 -12.84
CA GLY A 55 -0.82 -6.85 -13.28
C GLY A 55 -0.47 -7.86 -12.19
N TYR A 56 -0.23 -7.41 -10.96
CA TYR A 56 -0.04 -8.27 -9.79
C TYR A 56 -1.38 -8.58 -9.12
N ASN A 57 -1.54 -9.81 -8.65
CA ASN A 57 -2.73 -10.14 -7.86
C ASN A 57 -2.55 -9.67 -6.40
N ARG A 58 -3.66 -9.60 -5.65
CA ARG A 58 -3.65 -9.12 -4.27
C ARG A 58 -2.70 -9.92 -3.37
N ALA A 59 -2.67 -11.25 -3.50
CA ALA A 59 -1.83 -12.10 -2.67
C ALA A 59 -0.34 -11.82 -2.91
N GLU A 60 0.06 -11.53 -4.15
CA GLU A 60 1.42 -11.15 -4.48
C GLU A 60 1.79 -9.79 -3.90
N VAL A 61 0.94 -8.77 -4.08
CA VAL A 61 1.21 -7.39 -3.61
C VAL A 61 1.31 -7.33 -2.08
N MET A 62 0.44 -8.05 -1.37
CA MET A 62 0.42 -8.09 0.10
C MET A 62 1.69 -8.71 0.71
N GLN A 63 2.53 -9.38 -0.08
CA GLN A 63 3.81 -9.96 0.35
C GLN A 63 5.02 -9.08 -0.04
N LYS A 64 4.77 -7.82 -0.44
CA LYS A 64 5.80 -6.88 -0.90
C LYS A 64 5.88 -5.64 -0.02
N SER A 65 6.98 -4.92 -0.18
CA SER A 65 7.21 -3.60 0.40
C SER A 65 6.46 -2.51 -0.39
N CYS A 66 6.00 -1.44 0.29
CA CYS A 66 5.45 -0.26 -0.38
C CYS A 66 6.48 0.56 -1.16
N ARG A 67 7.78 0.28 -1.02
CA ARG A 67 8.84 0.82 -1.89
C ARG A 67 8.64 0.44 -3.36
N CYS A 68 7.82 -0.58 -3.64
CA CYS A 68 7.50 -1.06 -4.99
C CYS A 68 8.73 -1.50 -5.80
N THR A 69 9.80 -1.96 -5.12
CA THR A 69 11.04 -2.44 -5.77
C THR A 69 10.80 -3.55 -6.79
N PHE A 70 9.78 -4.37 -6.59
CA PHE A 70 9.34 -5.43 -7.50
C PHE A 70 8.76 -4.91 -8.83
N MET A 71 8.55 -3.60 -8.97
CA MET A 71 8.10 -2.93 -10.19
C MET A 71 9.20 -2.10 -10.84
N TYR A 72 10.42 -2.10 -10.30
CA TYR A 72 11.53 -1.38 -10.94
C TYR A 72 12.03 -2.14 -12.16
N GLY A 73 12.56 -1.40 -13.13
CA GLY A 73 13.22 -1.96 -14.30
C GLY A 73 14.37 -1.08 -14.77
N GLU A 74 14.89 -1.39 -15.94
CA GLU A 74 16.13 -0.80 -16.47
C GLU A 74 16.09 0.73 -16.55
N MET A 75 14.93 1.30 -16.91
CA MET A 75 14.74 2.73 -17.06
C MET A 75 14.14 3.41 -15.82
N THR A 76 13.99 2.70 -14.70
CA THR A 76 13.54 3.34 -13.45
C THR A 76 14.66 4.22 -12.90
N ASP A 77 14.37 5.51 -12.73
CA ASP A 77 15.37 6.49 -12.29
C ASP A 77 15.88 6.22 -10.87
N LYS A 78 17.21 6.07 -10.75
CA LYS A 78 17.89 5.76 -9.49
C LYS A 78 17.86 6.92 -8.50
N GLN A 79 17.84 8.16 -8.98
CA GLN A 79 17.76 9.32 -8.09
C GLN A 79 16.40 9.37 -7.40
N THR A 80 15.34 9.13 -8.15
CA THR A 80 13.97 9.05 -7.62
C THR A 80 13.81 7.88 -6.64
N ILE A 81 14.41 6.71 -6.93
CA ILE A 81 14.45 5.59 -5.97
C ILE A 81 15.10 6.03 -4.64
N SER A 82 16.28 6.65 -4.70
CA SER A 82 16.98 7.11 -3.49
C SER A 82 16.16 8.13 -2.69
N ARG A 83 15.39 8.99 -3.38
CA ARG A 83 14.53 9.98 -2.73
C ARG A 83 13.33 9.34 -2.04
N ILE A 84 12.73 8.33 -2.66
CA ILE A 84 11.65 7.53 -2.04
C ILE A 84 12.14 6.90 -0.74
N GLU A 85 13.33 6.28 -0.75
CA GLU A 85 13.94 5.69 0.45
C GLU A 85 14.10 6.73 1.56
N GLN A 86 14.69 7.89 1.23
CA GLN A 86 14.87 8.98 2.19
C GLN A 86 13.54 9.48 2.76
N VAL A 87 12.50 9.61 1.95
CA VAL A 87 11.20 10.10 2.42
C VAL A 87 10.52 9.11 3.35
N LEU A 88 10.60 7.81 3.03
CA LEU A 88 10.04 6.78 3.89
C LEU A 88 10.79 6.69 5.22
N ASP A 89 12.12 6.72 5.20
CA ASP A 89 12.98 6.63 6.39
C ASP A 89 12.80 7.86 7.30
N ASN A 90 12.61 9.05 6.72
CA ASN A 90 12.42 10.29 7.47
C ASN A 90 10.94 10.60 7.79
N HIS A 91 10.00 9.73 7.37
CA HIS A 91 8.56 9.92 7.56
C HIS A 91 8.02 11.26 7.02
N VAL A 92 8.52 11.69 5.87
CA VAL A 92 8.12 12.94 5.21
C VAL A 92 7.02 12.66 4.18
N ILE A 93 6.22 13.68 3.85
CA ILE A 93 5.24 13.62 2.75
C ILE A 93 5.86 14.28 1.52
N GLU A 94 5.88 13.57 0.39
CA GLU A 94 6.42 14.09 -0.86
C GLU A 94 5.74 13.50 -2.09
N GLN A 95 5.90 14.14 -3.25
CA GLN A 95 5.33 13.72 -4.53
C GLN A 95 6.44 13.65 -5.59
N PHE A 96 6.42 12.57 -6.37
CA PHE A 96 7.38 12.31 -7.45
C PHE A 96 6.69 11.73 -8.68
N GLU A 97 7.39 11.80 -9.81
CA GLU A 97 7.09 11.01 -11.00
C GLU A 97 8.14 9.89 -11.12
N ILE A 98 7.70 8.65 -11.32
CA ILE A 98 8.59 7.49 -11.43
C ILE A 98 8.06 6.51 -12.48
N LEU A 99 8.96 5.96 -13.29
CA LEU A 99 8.65 4.89 -14.23
C LEU A 99 8.66 3.54 -13.52
N LEU A 100 7.51 2.88 -13.49
CA LEU A 100 7.33 1.53 -12.94
C LEU A 100 6.85 0.55 -14.02
N TYR A 101 7.25 -0.70 -13.89
CA TYR A 101 6.95 -1.77 -14.81
C TYR A 101 5.79 -2.63 -14.29
N LYS A 102 4.88 -2.98 -15.18
CA LYS A 102 3.83 -3.96 -14.91
C LYS A 102 4.45 -5.34 -14.80
N LYS A 103 3.76 -6.24 -14.11
CA LYS A 103 4.12 -7.66 -14.09
C LYS A 103 4.17 -8.20 -15.52
N THR A 104 5.35 -8.62 -15.96
CA THR A 104 5.49 -9.36 -17.22
C THR A 104 4.95 -10.76 -16.98
N GLN A 105 3.87 -11.13 -17.66
CA GLN A 105 3.46 -12.53 -17.73
C GLN A 105 4.48 -13.24 -18.63
N GLN A 106 5.36 -14.07 -18.04
CA GLN A 106 6.03 -15.11 -18.82
C GLN A 106 4.92 -16.04 -19.33
N ARG A 107 4.70 -16.05 -20.65
CA ARG A 107 3.92 -17.08 -21.33
C ARG A 107 4.74 -18.35 -21.45
#